data_AF-A0A5A7SI58-F1
#
_entry.id   AF-A0A5A7SI58-F1
#
_cell.length_a   1.000
_cell.length_b   1.000
_cell.length_c   1.000
_cell.angle_alpha   90.00
_cell.angle_beta   90.00
_cell.angle_gamma   90.00
#
_symmetry.space_group_name_H-M   'P 1'
#
loop_
_entity.id
_entity.type
_entity.pdbx_description
1 polymer ?
#
loop_
_entity_poly.entity_id
_entity_poly.type
_entity_poly.pdbx_seq_one_letter_code
_entity_poly.pdbx_strand_id
1 'polypeptide(L)'
;MELHQVSGREGRAGHRSLRANHQARQAVRRYRERAAELSGSALVVVDLQRWIVDSPWAPISGTSVVAACERLQSDFARSHVVLVRHLRSGEIDAVENRLVPEQHERHVVIKNELDAFAGTELDDHLRGLGVARVVIAGLATTHGVRATAESAVALGYDVAVVSDATAAVTVDEHEDALQLLAARGARVTTVDELLLG
;
A
#
# COMPACT_ATOMS: atom_id res chain seq x y z
N MET A 1 -40.39 -19.77 59.30
CA MET A 1 -41.01 -18.89 58.30
C MET A 1 -39.88 -18.12 57.64
N GLU A 2 -39.24 -18.72 56.64
CA GLU A 2 -38.06 -18.16 55.96
C GLU A 2 -38.48 -17.48 54.64
N LEU A 3 -38.00 -16.26 54.44
CA LEU A 3 -38.16 -15.48 53.22
C LEU A 3 -36.89 -15.61 52.37
N HIS A 4 -37.02 -16.27 51.21
CA HIS A 4 -35.96 -16.38 50.22
C HIS A 4 -35.92 -15.11 49.34
N GLN A 5 -34.78 -14.40 49.34
CA GLN A 5 -34.45 -13.40 48.33
C GLN A 5 -33.81 -14.09 47.11
N VAL A 6 -34.31 -13.77 45.92
CA VAL A 6 -33.62 -14.00 44.64
C VAL A 6 -33.60 -12.66 43.90
N SER A 7 -32.43 -12.06 43.74
CA SER A 7 -32.22 -10.91 42.87
C SER A 7 -30.83 -10.94 42.27
N GLY A 8 -30.75 -10.74 40.94
CA GLY A 8 -29.59 -10.11 40.32
C GLY A 8 -28.60 -11.00 39.56
N ARG A 9 -29.02 -11.67 38.48
CA ARG A 9 -28.05 -12.16 37.45
C ARG A 9 -28.36 -11.80 35.99
N GLU A 10 -29.55 -11.30 35.65
CA GLU A 10 -29.95 -11.14 34.24
C GLU A 10 -29.50 -9.81 33.56
N GLY A 11 -29.15 -8.77 34.32
CA GLY A 11 -28.86 -7.44 33.75
C GLY A 11 -27.50 -7.25 33.07
N ARG A 12 -26.49 -8.08 33.39
CA ARG A 12 -25.09 -7.91 32.92
C ARG A 12 -24.78 -8.57 31.57
N ALA A 13 -25.61 -9.50 31.10
CA ALA A 13 -25.43 -10.16 29.81
C ALA A 13 -26.02 -9.34 28.65
N GLY A 14 -27.22 -8.76 28.82
CA GLY A 14 -27.88 -7.94 27.80
C GLY A 14 -27.13 -6.65 27.43
N HIS A 15 -26.55 -5.95 28.42
CA HIS A 15 -25.78 -4.72 28.17
C HIS A 15 -24.46 -4.97 27.43
N ARG A 16 -23.81 -6.12 27.63
CA ARG A 16 -22.61 -6.50 26.86
C ARG A 16 -22.95 -6.85 25.41
N SER A 17 -24.06 -7.55 25.18
CA SER A 17 -24.55 -7.91 23.85
C SER A 17 -24.92 -6.69 23.00
N LEU A 18 -25.61 -5.70 23.58
CA LEU A 18 -25.97 -4.45 22.88
C LEU A 18 -24.75 -3.59 22.53
N ARG A 19 -23.75 -3.50 23.41
CA ARG A 19 -22.48 -2.77 23.12
C ARG A 19 -21.68 -3.46 22.02
N ALA A 20 -21.56 -4.79 22.06
CA ALA A 20 -20.90 -5.56 21.01
C ALA A 20 -21.60 -5.41 19.65
N ASN A 21 -22.94 -5.42 19.63
CA ASN A 21 -23.72 -5.22 18.40
C ASN A 21 -23.57 -3.78 17.86
N HIS A 22 -23.51 -2.78 18.73
CA HIS A 22 -23.23 -1.39 18.32
C HIS A 22 -21.82 -1.23 17.74
N GLN A 23 -20.80 -1.79 18.39
CA GLN A 23 -19.42 -1.77 17.90
C GLN A 23 -19.27 -2.50 16.55
N ALA A 24 -19.91 -3.65 16.39
CA ALA A 24 -19.91 -4.39 15.13
C ALA A 24 -20.55 -3.59 13.99
N ARG A 25 -21.68 -2.92 14.25
CA ARG A 25 -22.34 -2.05 13.26
C ARG A 25 -21.48 -0.85 12.86
N GLN A 26 -20.83 -0.21 13.83
CA GLN A 26 -19.89 0.89 13.55
C GLN A 26 -18.69 0.41 12.74
N ALA A 27 -18.14 -0.78 13.04
CA ALA A 27 -17.06 -1.37 12.28
C ALA A 27 -17.46 -1.65 10.82
N VAL A 28 -18.64 -2.26 10.60
CA VAL A 28 -19.16 -2.50 9.24
C VAL A 28 -19.40 -1.20 8.47
N ARG A 29 -19.87 -0.13 9.14
CA ARG A 29 -20.05 1.17 8.52
C ARG A 29 -18.71 1.78 8.07
N ARG A 30 -17.73 1.88 8.99
CA ARG A 30 -16.38 2.38 8.68
C ARG A 30 -15.74 1.59 7.55
N TYR A 31 -15.91 0.27 7.58
CA TYR A 31 -15.42 -0.62 6.53
C TYR A 31 -16.00 -0.29 5.15
N ARG A 32 -17.31 -0.02 5.05
CA ARG A 32 -17.96 0.37 3.78
C ARG A 32 -17.54 1.75 3.29
N GLU A 33 -17.40 2.70 4.20
CA GLU A 33 -16.94 4.06 3.89
C GLU A 33 -15.52 4.00 3.32
N ARG A 34 -14.61 3.26 3.98
CA ARG A 34 -13.25 3.05 3.48
C ARG A 34 -13.21 2.38 2.10
N ALA A 35 -14.02 1.34 1.89
CA ALA A 35 -14.11 0.68 0.59
C ALA A 35 -14.62 1.61 -0.53
N ALA A 36 -15.49 2.56 -0.20
CA ALA A 36 -15.96 3.57 -1.15
C ALA A 36 -14.88 4.61 -1.46
N GLU A 37 -14.09 5.05 -0.46
CA GLU A 37 -12.96 5.98 -0.64
C GLU A 37 -11.84 5.39 -1.51
N LEU A 38 -11.59 4.09 -1.38
CA LEU A 38 -10.62 3.36 -2.19
C LEU A 38 -11.16 2.92 -3.56
N SER A 39 -12.44 3.18 -3.85
CA SER A 39 -13.04 2.87 -5.14
C SER A 39 -12.33 3.66 -6.25
N GLY A 40 -11.97 2.98 -7.35
CA GLY A 40 -11.21 3.60 -8.43
C GLY A 40 -9.75 3.91 -8.07
N SER A 41 -9.22 3.33 -6.98
CA SER A 41 -7.82 3.46 -6.58
C SER A 41 -7.08 2.12 -6.70
N ALA A 42 -5.79 2.17 -7.04
CA ALA A 42 -4.90 1.02 -6.98
C ALA A 42 -3.65 1.31 -6.15
N LEU A 43 -3.16 0.30 -5.42
CA LEU A 43 -1.83 0.30 -4.82
C LEU A 43 -0.84 -0.34 -5.78
N VAL A 44 0.23 0.36 -6.12
CA VAL A 44 1.36 -0.13 -6.91
C VAL A 44 2.57 -0.24 -6.01
N VAL A 45 3.04 -1.48 -5.77
CA VAL A 45 4.18 -1.78 -4.90
C VAL A 45 5.40 -2.11 -5.75
N VAL A 46 6.41 -1.26 -5.69
CA VAL A 46 7.58 -1.31 -6.57
C VAL A 46 8.73 -2.09 -5.95
N ASP A 47 9.19 -3.12 -6.66
CA ASP A 47 10.49 -3.76 -6.52
C ASP A 47 10.87 -4.24 -5.10
N LEU A 48 9.92 -4.81 -4.35
CA LEU A 48 10.19 -5.48 -3.06
C LEU A 48 10.78 -6.88 -3.25
N GLN A 49 11.85 -6.96 -4.03
CA GLN A 49 12.64 -8.16 -4.29
C GLN A 49 13.75 -8.28 -3.25
N ARG A 50 14.12 -9.50 -2.87
CA ARG A 50 15.01 -9.74 -1.71
C ARG A 50 16.33 -8.96 -1.77
N TRP A 51 17.00 -8.98 -2.92
CA TRP A 51 18.28 -8.29 -3.10
C TRP A 51 18.16 -6.75 -3.01
N ILE A 52 16.99 -6.20 -3.36
CA ILE A 52 16.69 -4.78 -3.20
C ILE A 52 16.41 -4.51 -1.73
N VAL A 53 15.51 -5.29 -1.11
CA VAL A 53 15.13 -5.13 0.31
C VAL A 53 16.35 -5.19 1.25
N ASP A 54 17.32 -6.06 0.96
CA ASP A 54 18.52 -6.27 1.77
C ASP A 54 19.58 -5.15 1.61
N SER A 55 19.37 -4.19 0.70
CA SER A 55 20.28 -3.05 0.52
C SER A 55 20.19 -2.03 1.67
N PRO A 56 21.23 -1.23 1.93
CA PRO A 56 21.29 -0.32 3.08
C PRO A 56 20.50 0.97 2.82
N TRP A 57 19.19 0.90 2.97
CA TRP A 57 18.29 2.03 2.74
C TRP A 57 18.17 3.00 3.94
N ALA A 58 17.79 4.23 3.64
CA ALA A 58 17.47 5.31 4.55
C ALA A 58 16.24 6.11 4.02
N PRO A 59 15.44 6.77 4.88
CA PRO A 59 15.58 6.86 6.34
C PRO A 59 15.15 5.59 7.10
N ILE A 60 14.50 4.65 6.41
CA ILE A 60 14.03 3.38 6.97
C ILE A 60 14.64 2.20 6.22
N SER A 61 14.73 1.05 6.89
CA SER A 61 15.25 -0.17 6.25
C SER A 61 14.27 -0.72 5.21
N GLY A 62 14.77 -1.56 4.30
CA GLY A 62 13.91 -2.26 3.36
C GLY A 62 12.85 -3.14 4.05
N THR A 63 13.20 -3.76 5.18
CA THR A 63 12.25 -4.53 5.99
C THR A 63 11.13 -3.67 6.59
N SER A 64 11.42 -2.42 6.99
CA SER A 64 10.39 -1.47 7.41
C SER A 64 9.48 -1.06 6.25
N VAL A 65 10.04 -0.88 5.04
CA VAL A 65 9.24 -0.63 3.83
C VAL A 65 8.31 -1.81 3.52
N VAL A 66 8.80 -3.05 3.63
CA VAL A 66 7.98 -4.26 3.44
C VAL A 66 6.81 -4.28 4.42
N ALA A 67 7.06 -4.07 5.71
CA ALA A 67 6.01 -4.04 6.73
C ALA A 67 4.98 -2.92 6.49
N ALA A 68 5.43 -1.74 6.06
CA ALA A 68 4.55 -0.65 5.66
C ALA A 68 3.66 -1.05 4.45
N CYS A 69 4.25 -1.68 3.44
CA CYS A 69 3.53 -2.16 2.26
C CYS A 69 2.53 -3.28 2.58
N GLU A 70 2.79 -4.15 3.55
CA GLU A 70 1.82 -5.16 4.02
C GLU A 70 0.58 -4.50 4.65
N ARG A 71 0.77 -3.44 5.43
CA ARG A 71 -0.33 -2.67 6.01
C ARG A 71 -1.19 -2.04 4.91
N LEU A 72 -0.55 -1.44 3.92
CA LEU A 72 -1.23 -0.87 2.75
C LEU A 72 -1.98 -1.95 1.96
N GLN A 73 -1.36 -3.09 1.68
CA GLN A 73 -2.01 -4.19 0.97
C GLN A 73 -3.22 -4.76 1.72
N SER A 74 -3.15 -4.78 3.05
CA SER A 74 -4.28 -5.22 3.89
C SER A 74 -5.47 -4.27 3.77
N ASP A 75 -5.23 -2.96 3.70
CA ASP A 75 -6.27 -1.94 3.48
C ASP A 75 -6.83 -1.98 2.04
N PHE A 76 -5.95 -2.20 1.06
CA PHE A 76 -6.30 -2.39 -0.35
C PHE A 76 -6.81 -3.81 -0.67
N ALA A 77 -7.00 -4.70 0.31
CA ALA A 77 -7.31 -6.12 0.07
C ALA A 77 -8.61 -6.38 -0.72
N ARG A 78 -9.50 -5.38 -0.80
CA ARG A 78 -10.73 -5.40 -1.60
C ARG A 78 -10.74 -4.42 -2.79
N SER A 79 -9.64 -3.69 -2.97
CA SER A 79 -9.38 -2.87 -4.14
C SER A 79 -8.28 -3.54 -4.99
N HIS A 80 -7.61 -2.76 -5.82
CA HIS A 80 -6.58 -3.23 -6.73
C HIS A 80 -5.19 -3.10 -6.10
N VAL A 81 -4.43 -4.18 -6.14
CA VAL A 81 -3.01 -4.23 -5.74
C VAL A 81 -2.24 -4.78 -6.92
N VAL A 82 -1.24 -4.03 -7.38
CA VAL A 82 -0.31 -4.43 -8.42
C VAL A 82 1.09 -4.45 -7.81
N LEU A 83 1.76 -5.58 -7.91
CA LEU A 83 3.16 -5.73 -7.53
C LEU A 83 4.01 -5.57 -8.78
N VAL A 84 5.14 -4.88 -8.65
CA VAL A 84 6.07 -4.67 -9.74
C VAL A 84 7.38 -5.36 -9.40
N ARG A 85 7.94 -6.08 -10.37
CA ARG A 85 9.27 -6.67 -10.27
C ARG A 85 10.14 -6.17 -11.40
N HIS A 86 11.38 -5.83 -11.08
CA HIS A 86 12.38 -5.54 -12.07
C HIS A 86 13.11 -6.82 -12.52
N LEU A 87 13.21 -7.00 -13.82
CA LEU A 87 14.03 -8.01 -14.47
C LEU A 87 14.93 -7.32 -15.49
N ARG A 88 16.25 -7.34 -15.30
CA ARG A 88 17.14 -6.65 -16.24
C ARG A 88 17.18 -7.38 -17.57
N SER A 89 17.30 -6.62 -18.65
CA SER A 89 17.42 -7.19 -19.99
C SER A 89 18.62 -8.13 -20.08
N GLY A 90 18.37 -9.37 -20.53
CA GLY A 90 19.40 -10.41 -20.64
C GLY A 90 19.65 -11.22 -19.37
N GLU A 91 19.01 -10.89 -18.23
CA GLU A 91 19.05 -11.72 -17.03
C GLU A 91 18.02 -12.85 -17.11
N ILE A 92 18.38 -14.02 -16.60
CA ILE A 92 17.45 -15.13 -16.35
C ILE A 92 16.68 -14.78 -15.09
N ASP A 93 15.34 -14.92 -15.10
CA ASP A 93 14.52 -14.71 -13.91
C ASP A 93 14.77 -15.79 -12.85
N ALA A 94 15.84 -15.59 -12.09
CA ALA A 94 16.30 -16.50 -11.05
C ALA A 94 15.37 -16.43 -9.83
N VAL A 95 15.38 -17.49 -9.01
CA VAL A 95 14.53 -17.57 -7.80
C VAL A 95 14.85 -16.45 -6.81
N GLU A 96 16.11 -16.01 -6.78
CA GLU A 96 16.64 -14.92 -5.97
C GLU A 96 16.05 -13.55 -6.37
N ASN A 97 15.51 -13.44 -7.59
CA ASN A 97 14.85 -12.23 -8.11
C ASN A 97 13.34 -12.19 -7.80
N ARG A 98 12.84 -13.10 -6.95
CA ARG A 98 11.45 -13.08 -6.50
C ARG A 98 11.20 -11.99 -5.46
N LEU A 99 9.93 -11.61 -5.35
CA LEU A 99 9.45 -10.77 -4.26
C LEU A 99 9.68 -11.47 -2.91
N VAL A 100 9.83 -10.68 -1.85
CA VAL A 100 9.85 -11.21 -0.48
C VAL A 100 8.49 -11.88 -0.15
N PRO A 101 8.47 -12.97 0.65
CA PRO A 101 7.27 -13.81 0.85
C PRO A 101 6.06 -13.09 1.45
N GLU A 102 6.29 -11.95 2.10
CA GLU A 102 5.29 -11.02 2.63
C GLU A 102 4.41 -10.39 1.52
N GLN A 103 4.91 -10.36 0.28
CA GLN A 103 4.19 -9.81 -0.85
C GLN A 103 3.35 -10.89 -1.54
N HIS A 104 2.04 -10.90 -1.28
CA HIS A 104 1.12 -11.87 -1.87
C HIS A 104 0.79 -11.49 -3.32
N GLU A 105 1.27 -12.30 -4.26
CA GLU A 105 1.10 -12.09 -5.70
C GLU A 105 -0.39 -12.16 -6.12
N ARG A 106 -1.06 -11.00 -6.16
CA ARG A 106 -2.41 -10.87 -6.77
C ARG A 106 -2.32 -10.56 -8.26
N HIS A 107 -1.48 -9.61 -8.62
CA HIS A 107 -1.12 -9.27 -9.99
C HIS A 107 0.32 -8.76 -9.98
N VAL A 108 1.16 -9.28 -10.89
CA VAL A 108 2.58 -8.95 -10.94
C VAL A 108 2.90 -8.45 -12.34
N VAL A 109 3.42 -7.24 -12.43
CA VAL A 109 3.96 -6.63 -13.66
C VAL A 109 5.48 -6.78 -13.63
N ILE A 110 6.05 -7.26 -14.74
CA ILE A 110 7.50 -7.36 -14.91
C ILE A 110 7.96 -6.17 -15.75
N LYS A 111 8.89 -5.37 -15.22
CA LYS A 111 9.51 -4.25 -15.92
C LYS A 111 10.99 -4.49 -16.18
N ASN A 112 11.48 -3.99 -17.30
CA ASN A 112 12.91 -4.03 -17.65
C ASN A 112 13.60 -2.67 -17.46
N GLU A 113 12.82 -1.61 -17.22
CA GLU A 113 13.28 -0.24 -16.97
C GLU A 113 13.06 0.16 -15.50
N LEU A 114 13.46 1.39 -15.14
CA LEU A 114 13.14 1.96 -13.83
C LEU A 114 11.63 2.21 -13.69
N ASP A 115 11.04 2.83 -14.69
CA ASP A 115 9.61 3.15 -14.74
C ASP A 115 8.77 1.89 -14.96
N ALA A 116 7.78 1.65 -14.08
CA ALA A 116 6.89 0.51 -14.18
C ALA A 116 5.86 0.61 -15.32
N PHE A 117 5.65 1.78 -15.91
CA PHE A 117 4.79 1.95 -17.10
C PHE A 117 5.54 1.71 -18.41
N ALA A 118 6.86 1.95 -18.43
CA ALA A 118 7.65 1.91 -19.65
C ALA A 118 7.77 0.48 -20.19
N GLY A 119 7.10 0.21 -21.31
CA GLY A 119 7.17 -1.07 -22.01
C GLY A 119 6.47 -2.22 -21.27
N THR A 120 5.51 -1.93 -20.39
CA THR A 120 4.71 -2.91 -19.65
C THR A 120 3.21 -2.72 -19.92
N GLU A 121 2.41 -3.65 -19.42
CA GLU A 121 0.94 -3.62 -19.45
C GLU A 121 0.29 -2.80 -18.32
N LEU A 122 1.08 -2.10 -17.49
CA LEU A 122 0.57 -1.48 -16.26
C LEU A 122 -0.55 -0.45 -16.52
N ASP A 123 -0.39 0.45 -17.50
CA ASP A 123 -1.42 1.46 -17.81
C ASP A 123 -2.71 0.78 -18.29
N ASP A 124 -2.61 -0.10 -19.30
CA ASP A 124 -3.76 -0.83 -19.84
C ASP A 124 -4.51 -1.61 -18.75
N HIS A 125 -3.77 -2.25 -17.84
CA HIS A 125 -4.35 -2.96 -16.71
C HIS A 125 -5.12 -2.03 -15.77
N LEU A 126 -4.50 -0.93 -15.32
CA LEU A 126 -5.13 0.04 -14.41
C LEU A 126 -6.36 0.69 -15.05
N ARG A 127 -6.29 1.07 -16.32
CA ARG A 127 -7.42 1.63 -17.08
C ARG A 127 -8.55 0.63 -17.22
N GLY A 128 -8.24 -0.64 -17.52
CA GLY A 128 -9.22 -1.71 -17.62
C GLY A 128 -9.99 -1.95 -16.31
N LEU A 129 -9.37 -1.62 -15.17
CA LEU A 129 -9.98 -1.67 -13.85
C LEU A 129 -10.72 -0.39 -13.46
N GLY A 130 -10.73 0.64 -14.32
CA GLY A 130 -11.33 1.93 -14.03
C GLY A 130 -10.60 2.72 -12.94
N VAL A 131 -9.29 2.48 -12.77
CA VAL A 131 -8.47 3.18 -11.80
C VAL A 131 -8.22 4.61 -12.27
N ALA A 132 -8.47 5.58 -11.39
CA ALA A 132 -8.16 6.99 -11.58
C ALA A 132 -7.12 7.50 -10.59
N ARG A 133 -6.94 6.80 -9.44
CA ARG A 133 -5.95 7.13 -8.42
C ARG A 133 -4.93 6.01 -8.25
N VAL A 134 -3.65 6.36 -8.19
CA VAL A 134 -2.57 5.40 -7.95
C VAL A 134 -1.83 5.80 -6.68
N VAL A 135 -1.79 4.87 -5.71
CA VAL A 135 -0.94 4.95 -4.53
C VAL A 135 0.32 4.16 -4.79
N ILE A 136 1.48 4.78 -4.63
CA ILE A 136 2.78 4.20 -4.96
C ILE A 136 3.60 4.06 -3.68
N ALA A 137 4.14 2.86 -3.49
CA ALA A 137 5.04 2.50 -2.40
C ALA A 137 6.11 1.52 -2.93
N GLY A 138 7.11 1.20 -2.12
CA GLY A 138 8.17 0.25 -2.47
C GLY A 138 9.55 0.91 -2.57
N LEU A 139 10.46 0.28 -3.32
CA LEU A 139 11.87 0.68 -3.38
C LEU A 139 12.34 0.93 -4.82
N ALA A 140 13.26 1.85 -5.06
CA ALA A 140 13.74 2.93 -4.19
C ALA A 140 13.08 4.27 -4.58
N THR A 141 12.92 5.18 -3.61
CA THR A 141 12.29 6.51 -3.80
C THR A 141 12.85 7.24 -5.00
N THR A 142 14.18 7.27 -5.13
CA THR A 142 14.92 8.01 -6.17
C THR A 142 14.93 7.33 -7.54
N HIS A 143 14.54 6.06 -7.61
CA HIS A 143 14.66 5.19 -8.78
C HIS A 143 13.27 4.75 -9.25
N GLY A 144 12.92 3.48 -9.10
CA GLY A 144 11.69 2.91 -9.63
C GLY A 144 10.43 3.60 -9.11
N VAL A 145 10.40 4.00 -7.83
CA VAL A 145 9.26 4.71 -7.26
C VAL A 145 9.07 6.08 -7.91
N ARG A 146 10.12 6.92 -7.97
CA ARG A 146 10.04 8.23 -8.62
C ARG A 146 9.70 8.13 -10.10
N ALA A 147 10.38 7.28 -10.85
CA ALA A 147 10.15 7.13 -12.29
C ALA A 147 8.70 6.72 -12.58
N THR A 148 8.19 5.75 -11.82
CA THR A 148 6.79 5.30 -11.92
C THR A 148 5.80 6.39 -11.53
N ALA A 149 6.07 7.13 -10.46
CA ALA A 149 5.20 8.20 -9.99
C ALA A 149 5.12 9.37 -10.99
N GLU A 150 6.25 9.76 -11.59
CA GLU A 150 6.29 10.81 -12.63
C GLU A 150 5.48 10.40 -13.86
N SER A 151 5.65 9.17 -14.33
CA SER A 151 4.85 8.65 -15.44
C SER A 151 3.37 8.54 -15.09
N ALA A 152 3.01 8.11 -13.88
CA ALA A 152 1.62 8.09 -13.43
C ALA A 152 0.98 9.50 -13.48
N VAL A 153 1.70 10.52 -13.01
CA VAL A 153 1.23 11.91 -13.10
C VAL A 153 1.09 12.34 -14.57
N ALA A 154 2.09 12.05 -15.41
CA ALA A 154 2.06 12.41 -16.83
C ALA A 154 0.92 11.73 -17.59
N LEU A 155 0.54 10.51 -17.19
CA LEU A 155 -0.60 9.76 -17.71
C LEU A 155 -1.96 10.26 -17.15
N GLY A 156 -1.95 11.20 -16.21
CA GLY A 156 -3.15 11.84 -15.67
C GLY A 156 -3.84 11.08 -14.54
N TYR A 157 -3.12 10.19 -13.83
CA TYR A 157 -3.61 9.62 -12.58
C TYR A 157 -3.54 10.65 -11.45
N ASP A 158 -4.45 10.57 -10.48
CA ASP A 158 -4.28 11.18 -9.16
C ASP A 158 -3.25 10.34 -8.38
N VAL A 159 -2.06 10.89 -8.14
CA VAL A 159 -0.94 10.12 -7.60
C VAL A 159 -0.68 10.47 -6.14
N ALA A 160 -0.56 9.44 -5.31
CA ALA A 160 -0.03 9.57 -3.96
C ALA A 160 1.23 8.70 -3.78
N VAL A 161 2.29 9.27 -3.21
CA VAL A 161 3.52 8.54 -2.86
C VAL A 161 3.60 8.46 -1.33
N VAL A 162 3.77 7.24 -0.82
CA VAL A 162 3.75 6.97 0.62
C VAL A 162 5.18 7.04 1.18
N SER A 163 5.52 8.15 1.83
CA SER A 163 6.89 8.53 2.20
C SER A 163 7.55 7.60 3.21
N ASP A 164 6.77 7.00 4.12
CA ASP A 164 7.19 6.01 5.12
C ASP A 164 6.96 4.56 4.65
N ALA A 165 6.59 4.37 3.38
CA ALA A 165 6.59 3.09 2.67
C ALA A 165 7.50 3.14 1.44
N THR A 166 8.54 3.98 1.48
CA THR A 166 9.61 4.03 0.49
C THR A 166 10.91 4.51 1.15
N ALA A 167 12.05 4.28 0.49
CA ALA A 167 13.37 4.65 0.99
C ALA A 167 14.38 4.80 -0.16
N ALA A 168 15.45 5.56 0.08
CA ALA A 168 16.56 5.77 -0.84
C ALA A 168 17.90 5.37 -0.18
N VAL A 169 19.03 5.63 -0.85
CA VAL A 169 20.36 5.31 -0.29
C VAL A 169 20.70 6.23 0.88
N THR A 170 20.25 7.49 0.82
CA THR A 170 20.45 8.47 1.90
C THR A 170 19.15 9.19 2.25
N VAL A 171 19.10 9.81 3.42
CA VAL A 171 17.96 10.61 3.87
C VAL A 171 17.75 11.81 2.95
N ASP A 172 18.81 12.54 2.62
CA ASP A 172 18.75 13.73 1.76
C ASP A 172 18.20 13.38 0.37
N GLU A 173 18.70 12.31 -0.24
CA GLU A 173 18.21 11.86 -1.55
C GLU A 173 16.73 11.44 -1.51
N HIS A 174 16.28 10.83 -0.39
CA HIS A 174 14.88 10.46 -0.19
C HIS A 174 14.00 11.71 -0.11
N GLU A 175 14.39 12.69 0.70
CA GLU A 175 13.65 13.94 0.89
C GLU A 175 13.59 14.77 -0.39
N ASP A 176 14.71 14.92 -1.10
CA ASP A 176 14.80 15.63 -2.38
C ASP A 176 13.88 15.00 -3.44
N ALA A 177 13.87 13.66 -3.52
CA ALA A 177 13.00 12.95 -4.45
C ALA A 177 11.51 13.16 -4.13
N LEU A 178 11.13 13.13 -2.85
CA LEU A 178 9.75 13.39 -2.43
C LEU A 178 9.32 14.84 -2.72
N GLN A 179 10.19 15.82 -2.46
CA GLN A 179 9.93 17.22 -2.77
C GLN A 179 9.76 17.44 -4.27
N LEU A 180 10.60 16.82 -5.09
CA LEU A 180 10.49 16.85 -6.54
C LEU A 180 9.17 16.26 -7.03
N LEU A 181 8.77 15.10 -6.50
CA LEU A 181 7.51 14.45 -6.83
C LEU A 181 6.31 15.33 -6.45
N ALA A 182 6.35 15.97 -5.28
CA ALA A 182 5.33 16.92 -4.84
C ALA A 182 5.22 18.11 -5.79
N ALA A 183 6.35 18.71 -6.17
CA ALA A 183 6.41 19.82 -7.12
C ALA A 183 5.91 19.43 -8.53
N ARG A 184 5.98 18.14 -8.87
CA ARG A 184 5.50 17.58 -10.14
C ARG A 184 4.02 17.19 -10.12
N GLY A 185 3.33 17.31 -8.99
CA GLY A 185 1.89 17.10 -8.88
C GLY A 185 1.46 15.80 -8.19
N ALA A 186 2.39 15.00 -7.68
CA ALA A 186 2.05 13.91 -6.77
C ALA A 186 1.74 14.45 -5.37
N ARG A 187 0.83 13.82 -4.65
CA ARG A 187 0.66 14.04 -3.20
C ARG A 187 1.64 13.17 -2.43
N VAL A 188 2.42 13.75 -1.53
CA VAL A 188 3.22 12.97 -0.56
C VAL A 188 2.39 12.78 0.70
N THR A 189 2.33 11.56 1.21
CA THR A 189 1.55 11.20 2.42
C THR A 189 2.25 10.09 3.19
N THR A 190 1.75 9.75 4.38
CA THR A 190 2.22 8.60 5.16
C THR A 190 1.22 7.45 5.14
N VAL A 191 1.64 6.25 5.57
CA VAL A 191 0.75 5.12 5.77
C VAL A 191 -0.38 5.51 6.74
N ASP A 192 -0.05 6.14 7.85
CA ASP A 192 -1.05 6.48 8.87
C ASP A 192 -2.05 7.52 8.36
N GLU A 193 -1.61 8.58 7.69
CA GLU A 193 -2.52 9.55 7.04
C GLU A 193 -3.41 8.87 6.01
N LEU A 194 -2.85 8.02 5.16
CA LEU A 194 -3.61 7.35 4.11
C LEU A 194 -4.66 6.42 4.70
N LEU A 195 -4.35 5.69 5.79
CA LEU A 195 -5.24 4.74 6.45
C LEU A 195 -6.31 5.40 7.32
N LEU A 196 -6.04 6.60 7.85
CA LEU A 196 -6.99 7.34 8.70
C LEU A 196 -8.07 8.08 7.90
N GLY A 197 -7.81 8.38 6.62
CA GLY A 197 -8.70 9.13 5.74
C GLY A 197 -8.51 10.63 5.87
#